data_AF-A0AAW1VN08-F1
#
_entry.id   AF-A0AAW1VN08-F1
#
_cell.length_a   1.000
_cell.length_b   1.000
_cell.length_c   1.000
_cell.angle_alpha   90.00
_cell.angle_beta   90.00
_cell.angle_gamma   90.00
#
_symmetry.space_group_name_H-M   'P 1'
#
loop_
_entity.id
_entity.type
_entity.pdbx_description
1 polymer ?
#
loop_
_entity_poly.entity_id
_entity_poly.type
_entity_poly.pdbx_seq_one_letter_code
_entity_poly.pdbx_strand_id
1 'polypeptide(L)'
;MGYIYELMDTAKEKIAYNLHKNQRHYQSIWNKIDVRWTPQLHQPLHDVGYYLNPQFRYEEIFSNVFEVKKGLHDCMDHMISFDEHLKADI
;
A
#
# COMPACT_ATOMS: atom_id res chain seq x y z
N MET A 1 4.10 0.22 -10.30
CA MET A 1 4.08 0.57 -8.87
C MET A 1 3.01 -0.19 -8.11
N GLY A 2 1.74 -0.20 -8.53
CA GLY A 2 0.69 -0.99 -7.86
C GLY A 2 0.93 -2.50 -7.77
N TYR A 3 1.65 -3.09 -8.73
CA TYR A 3 2.05 -4.50 -8.67
C TYR A 3 2.95 -4.82 -7.47
N ILE A 4 3.76 -3.87 -6.99
CA ILE A 4 4.67 -4.14 -5.87
C ILE A 4 3.86 -4.26 -4.56
N TYR A 5 2.83 -3.41 -4.40
CA TYR A 5 1.87 -3.52 -3.30
C TYR A 5 1.17 -4.89 -3.35
N GLU A 6 0.57 -5.24 -4.49
CA GLU A 6 -0.16 -6.50 -4.67
C GLU A 6 0.74 -7.73 -4.42
N LEU A 7 1.96 -7.74 -4.94
CA LEU A 7 2.91 -8.84 -4.72
C LEU A 7 3.32 -8.97 -3.24
N MET A 8 3.48 -7.84 -2.54
CA MET A 8 3.81 -7.84 -1.11
C MET A 8 2.64 -8.37 -0.27
N ASP A 9 1.42 -7.94 -0.58
CA ASP A 9 0.21 -8.39 0.10
C ASP A 9 -0.01 -9.89 -0.12
N THR A 10 0.05 -10.35 -1.39
CA THR A 10 0.03 -11.77 -1.75
C THR A 10 1.10 -12.57 -1.01
N ALA A 11 2.33 -12.04 -0.86
CA ALA A 11 3.39 -12.72 -0.15
C ALA A 11 3.07 -12.89 1.34
N LYS A 12 2.54 -11.83 1.99
CA LYS A 12 2.09 -11.88 3.39
C LYS A 12 0.97 -12.89 3.58
N GLU A 13 -0.03 -12.90 2.70
CA GLU A 13 -1.12 -13.87 2.73
C GLU A 13 -0.63 -15.32 2.59
N LYS A 14 0.29 -15.58 1.65
CA LYS A 14 0.91 -16.90 1.49
C LYS A 14 1.68 -17.34 2.74
N ILE A 15 2.37 -16.43 3.42
CA ILE A 15 3.04 -16.74 4.70
C ILE A 15 1.99 -17.13 5.75
N ALA A 16 0.91 -16.33 5.88
CA ALA A 16 -0.16 -16.63 6.82
C ALA A 16 -0.82 -17.98 6.52
N TYR A 17 -1.10 -18.27 5.25
CA TYR A 17 -1.68 -19.53 4.80
C TYR A 17 -0.79 -20.74 5.16
N ASN A 18 0.51 -20.66 4.85
CA ASN A 18 1.47 -21.74 5.16
C ASN A 18 1.65 -21.97 6.67
N LEU A 19 1.40 -20.95 7.48
CA LEU A 19 1.40 -21.03 8.94
C LEU A 19 0.00 -21.29 9.51
N HIS A 20 -0.87 -21.94 8.73
CA HIS A 20 -2.23 -22.34 9.10
C HIS A 20 -3.12 -21.19 9.58
N LYS A 21 -2.87 -19.97 9.07
CA LYS A 21 -3.52 -18.73 9.51
C LYS A 21 -3.46 -18.51 11.02
N ASN A 22 -2.47 -19.10 11.70
CA ASN A 22 -2.25 -18.88 13.12
C ASN A 22 -1.45 -17.60 13.32
N GLN A 23 -2.16 -16.53 13.71
CA GLN A 23 -1.59 -15.20 13.90
C GLN A 23 -0.34 -15.18 14.79
N ARG A 24 -0.28 -16.04 15.83
CA ARG A 24 0.88 -16.11 16.72
C ARG A 24 2.17 -16.48 15.98
N HIS A 25 2.07 -17.22 14.88
CA HIS A 25 3.21 -17.67 14.10
C HIS A 25 3.62 -16.66 13.03
N TYR A 26 2.67 -16.12 12.25
CA TYR A 26 3.02 -15.25 11.12
C TYR A 26 3.18 -13.77 11.49
N GLN A 27 2.56 -13.29 12.59
CA GLN A 27 2.59 -11.86 12.94
C GLN A 27 4.01 -11.34 13.16
N SER A 28 4.88 -12.12 13.79
CA SER A 28 6.29 -11.74 13.98
C SER A 28 7.03 -11.59 12.65
N ILE A 29 6.69 -12.40 11.65
CA ILE A 29 7.26 -12.35 10.31
C ILE A 29 6.74 -11.12 9.57
N TRP A 30 5.43 -10.89 9.60
CA TRP A 30 4.81 -9.70 9.01
C TRP A 30 5.39 -8.42 9.59
N ASN A 31 5.53 -8.31 10.92
CA ASN A 31 6.13 -7.14 11.56
C ASN A 31 7.58 -6.90 11.07
N LYS A 32 8.37 -7.95 10.85
CA LYS A 32 9.75 -7.83 10.30
C LYS A 32 9.76 -7.38 8.84
N ILE A 33 8.73 -7.77 8.08
CA ILE A 33 8.52 -7.30 6.71
C ILE A 33 8.14 -5.83 6.75
N ASP A 34 7.15 -5.45 7.55
CA ASP A 34 6.65 -4.08 7.69
C ASP A 34 7.74 -3.10 8.11
N VAL A 35 8.56 -3.45 9.09
CA VAL A 35 9.68 -2.60 9.53
C VAL A 35 10.67 -2.30 8.38
N ARG A 36 10.81 -3.19 7.39
CA ARG A 36 11.66 -2.95 6.22
C ARG A 36 10.92 -2.32 5.06
N TRP A 37 9.67 -2.72 4.88
CA TRP A 37 8.80 -2.33 3.78
C TRP A 37 8.34 -0.88 3.96
N THR A 38 7.81 -0.53 5.14
CA THR A 38 7.24 0.78 5.41
C THR A 38 8.18 1.96 5.13
N PRO A 39 9.44 1.96 5.60
CA PRO A 39 10.33 3.11 5.41
C PRO A 39 10.92 3.24 4.00
N GLN A 40 11.03 2.14 3.25
CA GLN A 40 11.77 2.11 1.98
C GLN A 40 10.85 2.03 0.76
N LEU A 41 9.75 1.30 0.88
CA LEU A 41 8.95 0.83 -0.25
C LEU A 41 7.44 0.86 0.03
N HIS A 42 6.94 1.36 1.16
CA HIS A 42 5.50 1.63 1.34
C HIS A 42 5.26 3.14 1.34
N GLN A 43 5.42 3.73 0.16
CA GLN A 43 5.06 5.13 -0.05
C GLN A 43 3.60 5.21 -0.50
N PRO A 44 2.88 6.30 -0.17
CA PRO A 44 1.52 6.55 -0.66
C PRO A 44 1.37 6.32 -2.18
N LEU A 45 2.44 6.56 -2.95
CA LEU A 45 2.47 6.32 -4.38
C LEU A 45 2.24 4.85 -4.79
N HIS A 46 2.64 3.88 -3.97
CA HIS A 46 2.42 2.46 -4.28
C HIS A 46 0.98 2.06 -4.00
N ASP A 47 0.41 2.56 -2.90
CA ASP A 47 -0.98 2.35 -2.50
C ASP A 47 -1.92 2.97 -3.54
N VAL A 48 -1.63 4.20 -3.96
CA VAL A 48 -2.33 4.88 -5.08
C VAL A 48 -2.14 4.15 -6.39
N GLY A 49 -0.92 3.70 -6.66
CA GLY A 49 -0.61 2.92 -7.85
C GLY A 49 -1.39 1.62 -7.91
N TYR A 50 -1.72 1.01 -6.77
CA TYR A 50 -2.59 -0.16 -6.69
C TYR A 50 -4.06 0.24 -6.87
N TYR A 51 -4.53 1.25 -6.13
CA TYR A 51 -5.91 1.73 -6.17
C TYR A 51 -6.35 2.17 -7.57
N LEU A 52 -5.48 2.88 -8.29
CA LEU A 52 -5.76 3.43 -9.62
C LEU A 52 -5.46 2.46 -10.75
N ASN A 53 -4.85 1.30 -10.50
CA ASN A 53 -4.56 0.33 -11.56
C ASN A 53 -5.85 -0.35 -12.03
N PRO A 54 -6.33 -0.16 -13.28
CA PRO A 54 -7.58 -0.73 -13.74
C PRO A 54 -7.58 -2.26 -13.73
N GLN A 55 -6.41 -2.90 -13.89
CA GLN A 55 -6.32 -4.36 -13.82
C GLN A 55 -6.78 -4.86 -12.45
N PHE A 56 -6.24 -4.30 -11.37
CA PHE A 56 -6.63 -4.68 -10.01
C PHE A 56 -7.97 -4.08 -9.57
N ARG A 57 -8.26 -2.83 -9.96
CA ARG A 57 -9.43 -2.07 -9.49
C ARG A 57 -10.77 -2.74 -9.78
N TYR A 58 -10.83 -3.51 -10.86
CA TYR A 58 -12.06 -4.19 -11.30
C TYR A 58 -12.01 -5.71 -11.10
N GLU A 59 -10.96 -6.23 -10.45
CA GLU A 59 -10.91 -7.63 -10.03
C GLU A 59 -11.81 -7.88 -8.82
N GLU A 60 -12.40 -9.07 -8.73
CA GLU A 60 -13.28 -9.48 -7.61
C GLU A 60 -12.53 -9.50 -6.27
N ILE A 61 -11.22 -9.73 -6.32
CA ILE A 61 -10.32 -9.81 -5.17
C ILE A 61 -9.76 -8.44 -4.75
N PHE A 62 -10.20 -7.35 -5.37
CA PHE A 62 -9.68 -6.01 -5.08
C PHE A 62 -9.77 -5.66 -3.59
N SER A 63 -8.62 -5.32 -2.99
CA SER A 63 -8.54 -4.93 -1.59
C SER A 63 -8.92 -3.46 -1.40
N ASN A 64 -10.16 -3.21 -0.97
CA ASN A 64 -10.67 -1.86 -0.71
C ASN A 64 -10.43 -1.38 0.74
N VAL A 65 -9.29 -1.78 1.32
CA VAL A 65 -8.93 -1.49 2.71
C VAL A 65 -8.61 -0.01 2.94
N PHE A 66 -8.71 0.42 4.19
CA PHE A 66 -8.50 1.81 4.59
C PHE A 66 -7.11 2.33 4.19
N GLU A 67 -6.08 1.49 4.28
CA GLU A 67 -4.69 1.83 3.94
C GLU A 67 -4.56 2.30 2.49
N VAL A 68 -5.13 1.56 1.55
CA VAL A 68 -5.10 1.89 0.12
C VAL A 68 -5.81 3.23 -0.16
N LYS A 69 -6.97 3.47 0.48
CA LYS A 69 -7.70 4.74 0.35
C LYS A 69 -6.92 5.90 0.97
N LYS A 70 -6.30 5.65 2.12
CA LYS A 70 -5.48 6.63 2.82
C LYS A 70 -4.29 7.04 1.95
N GLY A 71 -3.62 6.10 1.28
CA GLY A 71 -2.57 6.41 0.32
C GLY A 71 -3.02 7.39 -0.77
N LEU A 72 -4.27 7.26 -1.27
CA LEU A 72 -4.85 8.22 -2.22
C LEU A 72 -5.01 9.62 -1.64
N HIS A 73 -5.57 9.73 -0.45
CA HIS A 73 -5.71 11.01 0.22
C HIS A 73 -4.33 11.64 0.52
N ASP A 74 -3.41 10.86 1.07
CA ASP A 74 -2.05 11.31 1.39
C ASP A 74 -1.32 11.81 0.13
N CYS A 75 -1.49 11.17 -1.03
CA CYS A 75 -0.95 11.66 -2.30
C CYS A 75 -1.62 12.95 -2.78
N MET A 76 -2.95 13.06 -2.68
CA MET A 76 -3.68 14.28 -3.07
C MET A 76 -3.25 15.48 -2.21
N ASP A 77 -3.11 15.29 -0.91
CA ASP A 77 -2.66 16.33 0.03
C ASP A 77 -1.24 16.83 -0.30
N HIS A 78 -0.34 15.91 -0.67
CA HIS A 78 1.00 16.28 -1.15
C HIS A 78 0.98 17.05 -2.47
N MET A 79 0.06 16.73 -3.38
CA MET A 79 -0.07 17.44 -4.65
C MET A 79 -0.66 18.85 -4.47
N ILE A 80 -1.65 19.00 -3.59
CA ILE A 80 -2.31 20.29 -3.31
C ILE A 80 -1.35 21.23 -2.58
N SER A 81 -0.62 20.75 -1.58
CA SER A 81 0.41 21.54 -0.88
C SER A 81 1.53 22.01 -1.82
N PHE A 82 1.90 21.19 -2.81
CA PHE A 82 2.85 21.60 -3.84
C PHE A 82 2.31 22.72 -4.76
N ASP A 83 1.02 22.68 -5.11
CA ASP A 83 0.36 23.72 -5.91
C ASP A 83 0.24 25.06 -5.17
N GLU A 84 0.04 25.03 -3.84
CA GLU A 84 0.08 26.24 -3.00
C GLU A 84 1.47 26.86 -2.91
N HIS A 85 2.53 26.04 -2.83
CA HIS A 85 3.92 26.53 -2.90
C HIS A 85 4.26 27.14 -4.27
N LEU A 86 3.79 26.53 -5.36
CA LEU A 86 3.93 27.10 -6.71
C LEU A 86 3.23 28.45 -6.87
N LYS A 87 2.08 28.66 -6.21
CA LYS A 87 1.36 29.95 -6.23
C LYS A 87 1.98 31.03 -5.35
N ALA A 88 2.75 30.66 -4.33
CA ALA A 88 3.44 31.59 -3.45
C ALA A 88 4.78 32.09 -4.02
N ASP A 89 5.36 31.36 -4.98
CA ASP A 89 6.64 31.67 -5.64
C ASP A 89 6.49 32.41 -6.99
N ILE A 90 5.29 32.92 -7.32
CA ILE A 90 5.00 33.78 -8.50
C ILE A 90 4.63 35.19 -8.02
#